data_AF-A0A1R2C9G8-F1
#
_entry.id   AF-A0A1R2C9G8-F1
#
_cell.length_a   1.000
_cell.length_b   1.000
_cell.length_c   1.000
_cell.angle_alpha   90.00
_cell.angle_beta   90.00
_cell.angle_gamma   90.00
#
_symmetry.space_group_name_H-M   'P 1'
#
loop_
_entity.id
_entity.type
_entity.pdbx_description
1 polymer ?
#
loop_
_entity_poly.entity_id
_entity_poly.type
_entity_poly.pdbx_seq_one_letter_code
_entity_poly.pdbx_strand_id
1 'polypeptide(L)'
;MAGVSQYEKSAIAQVQSVFSDTKSVKQSEYEVGLPLALGLLYVRVYLGSSFPNHPPRIVVASNVIHPLIGEKQIIEYPEANSWSPGISLLSIIQNIYNSFKSNPPKPAPKLPNFQQLIQNWNKSIEDEQDLLEFVMNLDEPDRLLKIRDQLLEGNLAKVNENLARKNEYDSMVNEHQGEINEIENLTGQLGNLMKQVEVLNKQYSQEKVLEKLKEMEARYNKEAGDILKRFMKKEIDMDEFVEQYQVPVKRAKFIQIARETRG
;
A
#
# COMPACT_ATOMS: atom_id res chain seq x y z
N MET A 1 22.05 45.39 31.79
CA MET A 1 21.54 44.94 30.47
C MET A 1 21.82 43.46 30.15
N ALA A 2 22.37 42.64 31.05
CA ALA A 2 22.73 41.25 30.74
C ALA A 2 21.56 40.23 30.74
N GLY A 3 20.43 40.53 31.41
CA GLY A 3 19.32 39.58 31.58
C GLY A 3 18.44 39.38 30.33
N VAL A 4 18.25 40.43 29.52
CA VAL A 4 17.36 40.38 28.33
C VAL A 4 17.91 39.41 27.27
N SER A 5 19.24 39.36 27.10
CA SER A 5 19.88 38.48 26.12
C SER A 5 19.75 36.99 26.48
N GLN A 6 19.62 36.63 27.76
CA GLN A 6 19.52 35.23 28.17
C GLN A 6 18.13 34.65 27.88
N TYR A 7 17.07 35.44 28.08
CA TYR A 7 15.70 35.04 27.75
C TYR A 7 15.51 34.83 26.25
N GLU A 8 16.01 35.77 25.43
CA GLU A 8 15.99 35.67 23.97
C GLU A 8 16.68 34.39 23.48
N LYS A 9 17.91 34.12 23.97
CA LYS A 9 18.65 32.90 23.61
C LYS A 9 17.90 31.63 24.00
N SER A 10 17.30 31.61 25.19
CA SER A 10 16.53 30.45 25.67
C SER A 10 15.27 30.22 24.83
N ALA A 11 14.51 31.28 24.53
CA ALA A 11 13.29 31.21 23.71
C ALA A 11 13.59 30.70 22.29
N ILE A 12 14.65 31.22 21.66
CA ILE A 12 15.05 30.79 20.31
C ILE A 12 15.61 29.37 20.29
N ALA A 13 16.37 28.97 21.33
CA ALA A 13 16.84 27.58 21.44
C ALA A 13 15.67 26.58 21.52
N GLN A 14 14.57 26.94 22.20
CA GLN A 14 13.36 26.12 22.22
C GLN A 14 12.67 26.06 20.85
N VAL A 15 12.68 27.15 20.07
CA VAL A 15 12.16 27.13 18.70
C VAL A 15 13.03 26.25 17.79
N GLN A 16 14.35 26.38 17.90
CA GLN A 16 15.34 25.60 17.13
C GLN A 16 15.27 24.09 17.38
N SER A 17 14.89 23.66 18.59
CA SER A 17 14.77 22.23 18.88
C SER A 17 13.63 21.55 18.14
N VAL A 18 12.62 22.31 17.71
CA VAL A 18 11.45 21.82 16.95
C VAL A 18 11.55 22.18 15.47
N PHE A 19 12.00 23.38 15.15
CA PHE A 19 12.11 23.90 13.78
C PHE A 19 13.59 24.08 13.43
N SER A 20 14.18 23.04 12.83
CA SER A 20 15.61 22.98 12.49
C SER A 20 16.06 24.09 11.54
N ASP A 21 15.17 24.60 10.68
CA ASP A 21 15.44 25.67 9.71
C ASP A 21 15.36 27.08 10.34
N THR A 22 15.64 27.19 11.63
CA THR A 22 15.63 28.48 12.36
C THR A 22 17.02 29.10 12.39
N LYS A 23 17.18 30.27 11.75
CA LYS A 23 18.44 31.01 11.65
C LYS A 23 18.32 32.45 12.14
N SER A 24 19.40 33.00 12.68
CA SER A 24 19.50 34.43 13.01
C SER A 24 19.81 35.22 11.74
N VAL A 25 19.04 36.27 11.48
CA VAL A 25 19.23 37.15 10.32
C VAL A 25 19.96 38.43 10.75
N LYS A 26 19.52 39.03 11.86
CA LYS A 26 20.11 40.22 12.50
C LYS A 26 19.96 40.12 14.01
N GLN A 27 20.51 41.10 14.73
CA GLN A 27 20.29 41.23 16.16
C GLN A 27 18.78 41.29 16.46
N SER A 28 18.30 40.32 17.23
CA SER A 28 16.89 40.17 17.60
C SER A 28 15.90 39.96 16.44
N GLU A 29 16.40 39.47 15.30
CA GLU A 29 15.63 39.04 14.15
C GLU A 29 16.01 37.60 13.77
N TYR A 30 15.01 36.73 13.76
CA TYR A 30 15.17 35.30 13.47
C TYR A 30 14.21 34.90 12.36
N GLU A 31 14.65 34.00 11.48
CA GLU A 31 13.82 33.43 10.42
C GLU A 31 13.61 31.96 10.73
N VAL A 32 12.35 31.53 10.78
CA VAL A 32 11.90 30.17 11.13
C VAL A 32 11.27 29.55 9.89
N GLY A 33 11.81 28.42 9.44
CA GLY A 33 11.21 27.62 8.37
C GLY A 33 10.07 26.74 8.90
N LEU A 34 8.87 26.90 8.31
CA LEU A 34 7.68 26.10 8.61
C LEU A 34 7.45 25.07 7.48
N PRO A 35 7.62 23.75 7.72
CA PRO A 35 7.46 22.74 6.69
C PRO A 35 5.99 22.45 6.42
N LEU A 36 5.43 23.04 5.37
CA LEU A 36 4.04 22.84 4.95
C LEU A 36 3.96 21.87 3.76
N ALA A 37 2.74 21.41 3.42
CA ALA A 37 2.51 20.49 2.30
C ALA A 37 2.98 21.05 0.94
N LEU A 38 2.94 22.38 0.77
CA LEU A 38 3.36 23.08 -0.45
C LEU A 38 4.86 23.44 -0.46
N GLY A 39 5.60 23.09 0.60
CA GLY A 39 7.01 23.43 0.78
C GLY A 39 7.27 24.23 2.05
N LEU A 40 8.46 24.80 2.13
CA LEU A 40 8.92 25.52 3.31
C LEU A 40 8.48 26.99 3.26
N LEU A 41 7.68 27.42 4.24
CA LEU A 41 7.28 28.82 4.40
C LEU A 41 8.11 29.47 5.49
N TYR A 42 8.75 30.59 5.19
CA TYR A 42 9.56 31.31 6.17
C TYR A 42 8.76 32.37 6.91
N VAL A 43 8.93 32.39 8.22
CA VAL A 43 8.36 33.40 9.12
C VAL A 43 9.49 34.11 9.85
N ARG A 44 9.45 35.44 9.88
CA ARG A 44 10.40 36.29 10.59
C ARG A 44 9.84 36.68 11.95
N VAL A 45 10.64 36.47 12.98
CA VAL A 45 10.35 36.79 14.37
C VAL A 45 11.24 37.95 14.80
N TYR A 46 10.61 39.06 15.15
CA TYR A 46 11.23 40.27 15.67
C TYR A 46 10.94 40.36 17.17
N LEU A 47 11.93 40.06 18.00
CA LEU A 47 11.75 40.13 19.46
C LEU A 47 11.75 41.59 19.94
N GLY A 48 12.60 42.43 19.35
CA GLY A 48 12.76 43.83 19.75
C GLY A 48 13.47 43.99 21.10
N SER A 49 13.86 45.22 21.44
CA SER A 49 14.63 45.52 22.67
C SER A 49 13.84 45.33 23.96
N SER A 50 12.51 45.27 23.87
CA SER A 50 11.61 45.22 25.03
C SER A 50 11.08 43.82 25.33
N PHE A 51 11.52 42.79 24.60
CA PHE A 51 11.24 41.39 24.91
C PHE A 51 11.93 40.99 26.22
N PRO A 52 11.31 40.15 27.09
CA PRO A 52 10.02 39.49 26.94
C PRO A 52 8.81 40.29 27.48
N ASN A 53 8.97 41.57 27.82
CA ASN A 53 7.87 42.37 28.39
C ASN A 53 6.83 42.79 27.34
N HIS A 54 7.21 42.81 26.07
CA HIS A 54 6.31 43.02 24.94
C HIS A 54 6.30 41.80 24.00
N PRO A 55 5.17 41.55 23.32
CA PRO A 55 5.06 40.43 22.41
C PRO A 55 6.01 40.58 21.22
N PRO A 56 6.56 39.47 20.70
CA PRO A 56 7.34 39.50 19.49
C PRO A 56 6.46 39.87 18.28
N ARG A 57 7.01 40.60 17.32
CA ARG A 57 6.33 40.83 16.05
C ARG A 57 6.68 39.69 15.09
N ILE A 58 5.67 39.05 14.51
CA ILE A 58 5.85 37.90 13.62
C ILE A 58 5.33 38.25 12.23
N VAL A 59 6.12 38.01 11.18
CA VAL A 59 5.83 38.41 9.80
C VAL A 59 6.12 37.26 8.85
N VAL A 60 5.25 37.01 7.87
CA VAL A 60 5.51 36.02 6.82
C VAL A 60 6.44 36.61 5.76
N ALA A 61 7.51 35.89 5.40
CA ALA A 61 8.50 36.39 4.45
C ALA A 61 7.98 36.40 2.99
N SER A 62 6.96 35.59 2.70
CA SER A 62 6.32 35.47 1.38
C SER A 62 5.00 36.22 1.31
N ASN A 63 4.60 36.66 0.12
CA ASN A 63 3.31 37.33 -0.08
C ASN A 63 2.18 36.30 -0.20
N VAL A 64 1.48 36.05 0.90
CA VAL A 64 0.41 35.05 1.00
C VAL A 64 -0.85 35.64 1.65
N ILE A 65 -1.97 34.94 1.49
CA ILE A 65 -3.27 35.25 2.08
C ILE A 65 -3.63 34.12 3.03
N HIS A 66 -3.95 34.47 4.28
CA HIS A 66 -4.43 33.55 5.30
C HIS A 66 -5.21 34.35 6.37
N PRO A 67 -6.25 33.79 7.04
CA PRO A 67 -7.02 34.50 8.06
C PRO A 67 -6.21 35.03 9.25
N LEU A 68 -5.10 34.37 9.62
CA LEU A 68 -4.17 34.84 10.65
C LEU A 68 -3.16 35.89 10.13
N ILE A 69 -3.14 36.18 8.84
CA ILE A 69 -2.18 37.14 8.26
C ILE A 69 -2.93 38.43 7.97
N GLY A 70 -2.64 39.45 8.77
CA GLY A 70 -3.17 40.79 8.63
C GLY A 70 -2.38 41.64 7.63
N GLU A 71 -2.47 42.96 7.79
CA GLU A 71 -1.79 43.90 6.91
C GLU A 71 -0.27 43.73 6.95
N LYS A 72 0.39 43.97 5.82
CA LYS A 72 1.86 43.92 5.67
C LYS A 72 2.46 42.56 6.07
N GLN A 73 1.72 41.47 5.85
CA GLN A 73 2.13 40.09 6.16
C GLN A 73 2.40 39.84 7.66
N ILE A 74 1.85 40.67 8.55
CA ILE A 74 1.97 40.49 10.00
C ILE A 74 1.03 39.38 10.45
N ILE A 75 1.53 38.43 11.25
CA ILE A 75 0.70 37.37 11.80
C ILE A 75 -0.01 37.88 13.05
N GLU A 76 -1.33 37.85 13.02
CA GLU A 76 -2.21 38.14 14.14
C GLU A 76 -2.46 36.85 14.92
N TYR A 77 -1.90 36.78 16.14
CA TYR A 77 -2.06 35.63 17.01
C TYR A 77 -2.71 36.06 18.35
N PRO A 78 -3.64 35.27 18.92
CA PRO A 78 -4.41 35.67 20.10
C PRO A 78 -3.56 36.08 21.30
N GLU A 79 -2.43 35.41 21.50
CA GLU A 79 -1.51 35.62 22.62
C GLU A 79 -0.83 37.00 22.60
N ALA A 80 -0.89 37.73 21.49
CA ALA A 80 -0.40 39.10 21.42
C ALA A 80 -1.23 40.07 22.28
N ASN A 81 -2.55 39.83 22.40
CA ASN A 81 -3.48 40.69 23.15
C ASN A 81 -3.39 40.50 24.66
N SER A 82 -2.96 39.31 25.10
CA SER A 82 -2.83 38.92 26.51
C SER A 82 -1.40 38.53 26.86
N TRP A 83 -0.43 39.19 26.21
CA TRP A 83 0.99 38.84 26.32
C TRP A 83 1.50 38.93 27.76
N SER A 84 2.25 37.90 28.16
CA SER A 84 3.06 37.93 29.39
C SER A 84 4.37 37.19 29.18
N PRO A 85 5.44 37.51 29.94
CA PRO A 85 6.73 36.81 29.84
C PRO A 85 6.68 35.29 30.07
N GLY A 86 5.59 34.77 30.63
CA GLY A 86 5.38 33.33 30.81
C GLY A 86 4.88 32.59 29.56
N ILE A 87 4.44 33.31 28.52
CA ILE A 87 3.97 32.71 27.27
C ILE A 87 5.20 32.31 26.43
N SER A 88 5.27 31.04 26.07
CA SER A 88 6.38 30.51 25.27
C SER A 88 6.26 30.91 23.80
N LEU A 89 7.36 31.45 23.25
CA LEU A 89 7.50 31.70 21.82
C LEU A 89 7.30 30.42 21.00
N LEU A 90 7.78 29.28 21.49
CA LEU A 90 7.61 27.99 20.81
C LEU A 90 6.14 27.65 20.65
N SER A 91 5.33 27.83 21.70
CA SER A 91 3.90 27.55 21.65
C SER A 91 3.17 28.43 20.62
N ILE A 92 3.55 29.71 20.52
CA ILE A 92 3.00 30.62 19.50
C ILE A 92 3.35 30.13 18.09
N ILE A 93 4.61 29.81 17.83
CA ILE A 93 5.05 29.33 16.51
C ILE A 93 4.37 27.99 16.17
N GLN A 94 4.18 27.09 17.14
CA GLN A 94 3.44 25.85 16.95
C GLN A 94 1.96 26.09 16.64
N ASN A 95 1.31 27.03 17.32
CA ASN A 95 -0.09 27.39 17.05
C ASN A 95 -0.25 27.95 15.63
N ILE A 96 0.66 28.83 15.20
CA ILE A 96 0.72 29.37 13.84
C ILE A 96 0.90 28.22 12.83
N TYR A 97 1.88 27.34 13.08
CA TYR A 97 2.14 26.17 12.23
C TYR A 97 0.92 25.25 12.10
N ASN A 98 0.25 24.94 13.21
CA ASN A 98 -0.96 24.11 13.21
C ASN A 98 -2.12 24.76 12.45
N SER A 99 -2.25 26.09 12.56
CA SER A 99 -3.25 26.85 11.80
C SER A 99 -2.96 26.79 10.30
N PHE A 100 -1.71 27.02 9.87
CA PHE A 100 -1.30 26.90 8.47
C PHE A 100 -1.41 25.47 7.93
N LYS A 101 -1.23 24.45 8.78
CA LYS A 101 -1.44 23.06 8.39
C LYS A 101 -2.93 22.76 8.15
N SER A 102 -3.81 23.33 8.98
CA SER A 102 -5.26 23.14 8.89
C SER A 102 -5.89 23.96 7.76
N ASN A 103 -5.36 25.16 7.51
CA ASN A 103 -5.78 26.06 6.46
C ASN A 103 -4.53 26.63 5.75
N PRO A 104 -4.04 25.99 4.67
CA PRO A 104 -2.81 26.41 4.01
C PRO A 104 -2.84 27.87 3.50
N PRO A 105 -1.80 28.68 3.76
CA PRO A 105 -1.67 30.01 3.16
C PRO A 105 -1.66 29.94 1.64
N LYS A 106 -2.44 30.80 0.99
CA LYS A 106 -2.55 30.85 -0.48
C LYS A 106 -1.66 31.96 -1.04
N PRO A 107 -1.01 31.79 -2.20
CA PRO A 107 -0.29 32.89 -2.83
C PRO A 107 -1.20 34.09 -3.04
N ALA A 108 -0.77 35.29 -2.63
CA ALA A 108 -1.50 36.50 -2.94
C ALA A 108 -1.43 36.78 -4.46
N PRO A 109 -2.49 37.32 -5.08
CA PRO A 109 -2.45 37.70 -6.48
C PRO A 109 -1.33 38.72 -6.69
N LYS A 110 -0.44 38.45 -7.65
CA LYS A 110 0.60 39.40 -8.04
C LYS A 110 -0.10 40.58 -8.70
N LEU A 111 -0.12 41.73 -8.03
CA LEU A 111 -0.51 42.98 -8.68
C LEU A 111 0.48 43.24 -9.82
N PRO A 112 0.01 43.55 -11.04
CA PRO A 112 0.90 43.96 -12.13
C PRO A 112 1.72 45.17 -11.71
N ASN A 113 2.96 45.26 -12.21
CA ASN A 113 3.86 46.35 -11.89
C ASN A 113 3.21 47.68 -12.33
N PHE A 114 2.84 48.53 -11.36
CA PHE A 114 2.16 49.79 -11.62
C PHE A 114 2.94 50.70 -12.58
N GLN A 115 4.27 50.63 -12.62
CA GLN A 115 5.07 51.39 -13.58
C GLN A 115 4.88 50.91 -15.02
N GLN A 116 4.78 49.59 -15.24
CA GLN A 116 4.48 49.03 -16.56
C GLN A 116 3.05 49.33 -16.97
N LEU A 117 2.10 49.30 -16.02
CA LEU A 117 0.71 49.64 -16.30
C LEU A 117 0.56 51.11 -16.74
N ILE A 118 1.23 52.03 -16.05
CA ILE A 118 1.21 53.47 -16.39
C ILE A 118 1.89 53.74 -17.73
N GLN A 119 3.02 53.08 -18.03
CA GLN A 119 3.68 53.20 -19.32
C GLN A 119 2.81 52.67 -20.47
N ASN A 120 2.12 51.56 -20.24
CA ASN A 120 1.25 50.93 -21.23
C ASN A 120 -0.07 51.70 -21.44
N TRP A 121 -0.60 52.35 -20.40
CA TRP A 121 -1.80 53.20 -20.50
C TRP A 121 -1.55 54.52 -21.23
N ASN A 122 -0.31 55.01 -21.26
CA ASN A 122 0.06 56.23 -21.99
C ASN A 122 0.31 56.02 -23.49
N LYS A 123 0.28 54.77 -23.99
CA LYS A 123 0.25 54.50 -25.43
C LYS A 123 -1.19 54.60 -25.92
N SER A 124 -1.45 55.55 -26.82
CA SER A 124 -2.71 55.65 -27.56
C SER A 124 -2.85 54.38 -28.41
N ILE A 125 -3.84 53.54 -28.13
CA ILE A 125 -4.18 52.38 -28.97
C ILE A 125 -5.06 52.94 -30.09
N GLU A 126 -4.48 53.13 -31.27
CA GLU A 126 -5.17 53.79 -32.39
C GLU A 126 -5.79 52.75 -33.33
N ASP A 127 -5.14 51.59 -33.53
CA ASP A 127 -5.63 50.52 -34.41
C ASP A 127 -5.63 49.10 -33.77
N GLU A 128 -6.31 48.14 -34.41
CA GLU A 128 -6.45 46.74 -33.96
C GLU A 128 -5.09 46.01 -33.85
N GLN A 129 -4.11 46.42 -34.65
CA GLN A 129 -2.72 45.93 -34.57
C GLN A 129 -2.00 46.39 -33.30
N ASP A 130 -2.24 47.63 -32.83
CA ASP A 130 -1.67 48.12 -31.57
C ASP A 130 -2.27 47.38 -30.38
N LEU A 131 -3.54 47.00 -30.49
CA LEU A 131 -4.26 46.23 -29.48
C LEU A 131 -3.72 44.79 -29.41
N LEU A 132 -3.46 44.17 -30.56
CA LEU A 132 -2.78 42.87 -30.66
C LEU A 132 -1.34 42.93 -30.12
N GLU A 133 -0.57 43.96 -30.49
CA GLU A 133 0.80 44.15 -30.01
C GLU A 133 0.83 44.43 -28.49
N PHE A 134 -0.14 45.18 -27.96
CA PHE A 134 -0.32 45.38 -26.52
C PHE A 134 -0.62 44.07 -25.81
N VAL A 135 -1.58 43.28 -26.30
CA VAL A 135 -1.97 41.98 -25.72
C VAL A 135 -0.81 41.00 -25.79
N MET A 136 -0.03 40.99 -26.87
CA MET A 136 1.15 40.13 -27.02
C MET A 136 2.33 40.59 -26.16
N ASN A 137 2.47 41.89 -25.89
CA ASN A 137 3.49 42.45 -24.99
C ASN A 137 3.11 42.35 -23.51
N LEU A 138 1.91 41.89 -23.17
CA LEU A 138 1.64 41.46 -21.80
C LEU A 138 2.51 40.24 -21.53
N ASP A 139 3.20 40.20 -20.39
CA ASP A 139 4.02 39.05 -19.97
C ASP A 139 3.21 37.73 -19.84
N GLU A 140 1.89 37.80 -19.92
CA GLU A 140 0.96 36.74 -19.59
C GLU A 140 0.78 35.71 -20.71
N PRO A 141 0.53 36.07 -21.98
CA PRO A 141 0.39 35.10 -23.07
C PRO A 141 1.65 34.27 -23.34
N ASP A 142 2.85 34.86 -23.30
CA ASP A 142 4.11 34.11 -23.46
C ASP A 142 4.36 33.12 -22.32
N ARG A 143 4.02 33.51 -21.08
CA ARG A 143 4.07 32.60 -19.93
C ARG A 143 3.05 31.47 -20.07
N LEU A 144 1.83 31.78 -20.53
CA LEU A 144 0.79 30.78 -20.75
C LEU A 144 1.17 29.80 -21.88
N LEU A 145 1.81 30.28 -22.94
CA LEU A 145 2.33 29.42 -24.02
C LEU A 145 3.43 28.49 -23.50
N LYS A 146 4.39 29.00 -22.70
CA LYS A 146 5.42 28.16 -22.08
C LYS A 146 4.83 27.12 -21.12
N ILE A 147 3.85 27.51 -20.31
CA ILE A 147 3.14 26.59 -19.40
C ILE A 147 2.40 25.53 -20.21
N ARG A 148 1.70 25.91 -21.28
CA ARG A 148 1.02 24.98 -22.19
C ARG A 148 2.01 23.96 -22.76
N ASP A 149 3.14 24.42 -23.28
CA ASP A 149 4.13 23.55 -23.92
C ASP A 149 4.76 22.58 -22.91
N GLN A 150 5.09 23.06 -21.71
CA GLN A 150 5.56 22.20 -20.61
C GLN A 150 4.52 21.17 -20.18
N LEU A 151 3.24 21.55 -20.13
CA LEU A 151 2.15 20.63 -19.80
C LEU A 151 1.96 19.57 -20.90
N LEU A 152 2.05 19.97 -22.17
CA LEU A 152 1.98 19.05 -23.30
C LEU A 152 3.13 18.04 -23.27
N GLU A 153 4.36 18.52 -23.08
CA GLU A 153 5.55 17.68 -22.99
C GLU A 153 5.46 16.72 -21.79
N GLY A 154 5.10 17.21 -20.61
CA GLY A 154 4.92 16.40 -19.42
C GLY A 154 3.81 15.36 -19.55
N ASN A 155 2.70 15.71 -20.20
CA ASN A 155 1.62 14.77 -20.45
C ASN A 155 2.02 13.71 -21.48
N LEU A 156 2.72 14.08 -22.55
CA LEU A 156 3.24 13.13 -23.54
C LEU A 156 4.21 12.13 -22.90
N ALA A 157 5.14 12.61 -22.08
CA ALA A 157 6.06 11.75 -21.34
C ALA A 157 5.31 10.76 -20.44
N LYS A 158 4.32 11.23 -19.68
CA LYS A 158 3.48 10.37 -18.82
C LYS A 158 2.64 9.37 -19.62
N VAL A 159 2.10 9.76 -20.77
CA VAL A 159 1.34 8.84 -21.63
C VAL A 159 2.25 7.73 -22.14
N ASN A 160 3.45 8.05 -22.61
CA ASN A 160 4.42 7.06 -23.08
C ASN A 160 4.87 6.12 -21.94
N GLU A 161 5.14 6.67 -20.76
CA GLU A 161 5.48 5.88 -19.58
C GLU A 161 4.35 4.95 -19.17
N ASN A 162 3.11 5.45 -19.09
CA ASN A 162 1.94 4.65 -18.75
C ASN A 162 1.67 3.57 -19.79
N LEU A 163 1.90 3.85 -21.08
CA LEU A 163 1.73 2.89 -22.16
C LEU A 163 2.79 1.79 -22.08
N ALA A 164 4.03 2.13 -21.76
CA ALA A 164 5.09 1.15 -21.51
C ALA A 164 4.77 0.25 -20.31
N ARG A 165 4.37 0.83 -19.17
CA ARG A 165 3.95 0.06 -17.98
C ARG A 165 2.74 -0.83 -18.26
N LYS A 166 1.78 -0.34 -19.05
CA LYS A 166 0.62 -1.15 -19.46
C LYS A 166 1.06 -2.36 -20.28
N ASN A 167 1.95 -2.16 -21.25
CA ASN A 167 2.46 -3.27 -22.07
C ASN A 167 3.20 -4.32 -21.22
N GLU A 168 3.98 -3.88 -20.24
CA GLU A 168 4.66 -4.77 -19.29
C GLU A 168 3.65 -5.56 -18.44
N TYR A 169 2.63 -4.86 -17.91
CA TYR A 169 1.56 -5.49 -17.15
C TYR A 169 0.77 -6.51 -17.99
N ASP A 170 0.41 -6.15 -19.21
CA ASP A 170 -0.30 -7.05 -20.13
C ASP A 170 0.56 -8.28 -20.47
N SER A 171 1.89 -8.13 -20.58
CA SER A 171 2.82 -9.25 -20.76
C SER A 171 2.83 -10.19 -19.54
N MET A 172 2.95 -9.65 -18.32
CA MET A 172 2.94 -10.45 -17.10
C MET A 172 1.60 -11.16 -16.89
N VAL A 173 0.48 -10.50 -17.20
CA VAL A 173 -0.85 -11.11 -17.12
C VAL A 173 -0.96 -12.30 -18.07
N ASN A 174 -0.48 -12.17 -19.31
CA ASN A 174 -0.52 -13.26 -20.27
C ASN A 174 0.38 -14.43 -19.85
N GLU A 175 1.55 -14.15 -19.26
CA GLU A 175 2.45 -15.17 -18.72
C GLU A 175 1.80 -15.95 -17.57
N HIS A 176 1.31 -15.24 -16.56
CA HIS A 176 0.64 -15.87 -15.41
C HIS A 176 -0.67 -16.57 -15.80
N GLN A 177 -1.39 -16.10 -16.82
CA GLN A 177 -2.56 -16.81 -17.33
C GLN A 177 -2.18 -18.19 -17.88
N GLY A 178 -1.00 -18.33 -18.49
CA GLY A 178 -0.45 -19.61 -18.91
C GLY A 178 -0.20 -20.55 -17.72
N GLU A 179 0.48 -20.04 -16.69
CA GLU A 179 0.76 -20.79 -15.46
C GLU A 179 -0.52 -21.21 -14.72
N ILE A 180 -1.52 -20.33 -14.65
CA ILE A 180 -2.83 -20.62 -14.05
C ILE A 180 -3.50 -21.79 -14.78
N ASN A 181 -3.54 -21.75 -16.11
CA ASN A 181 -4.13 -22.82 -16.91
C ASN A 181 -3.40 -24.16 -16.70
N GLU A 182 -2.07 -24.14 -16.54
CA GLU A 182 -1.28 -25.34 -16.25
C GLU A 182 -1.60 -25.90 -14.85
N ILE A 183 -1.68 -25.04 -13.83
CA ILE A 183 -2.05 -25.43 -12.47
C ILE A 183 -3.46 -26.02 -12.44
N GLU A 184 -4.43 -25.42 -13.14
CA GLU A 184 -5.79 -25.93 -13.24
C GLU A 184 -5.83 -27.33 -13.88
N ASN A 185 -5.06 -27.55 -14.95
CA ASN A 185 -4.94 -28.85 -15.59
C ASN A 185 -4.32 -29.90 -14.65
N LEU A 186 -3.19 -29.58 -14.01
CA LEU A 186 -2.53 -30.47 -13.04
C LEU A 186 -3.43 -30.79 -11.85
N THR A 187 -4.18 -29.81 -11.36
CA THR A 187 -5.15 -29.99 -10.26
C THR A 187 -6.28 -30.92 -10.69
N GLY A 188 -6.77 -30.79 -11.92
CA GLY A 188 -7.75 -31.71 -12.51
C GLY A 188 -7.22 -33.14 -12.63
N GLN A 189 -5.99 -33.31 -13.09
CA GLN A 189 -5.33 -34.61 -13.19
C GLN A 189 -5.14 -35.26 -11.81
N LEU A 190 -4.67 -34.49 -10.83
CA LEU A 190 -4.50 -34.94 -9.46
C LEU A 190 -5.83 -35.37 -8.85
N GLY A 191 -6.90 -34.59 -9.06
CA GLY A 191 -8.25 -34.95 -8.62
C GLY A 191 -8.75 -36.26 -9.23
N ASN A 192 -8.46 -36.52 -10.51
CA ASN A 192 -8.79 -37.79 -11.15
C ASN A 192 -7.98 -38.95 -10.57
N LEU A 193 -6.68 -38.74 -10.33
CA LEU A 193 -5.80 -39.75 -9.74
C LEU A 193 -6.24 -40.09 -8.31
N MET A 194 -6.59 -39.09 -7.50
CA MET A 194 -7.12 -39.29 -6.15
C MET A 194 -8.41 -40.11 -6.16
N LYS A 195 -9.33 -39.84 -7.09
CA LYS A 195 -10.54 -40.66 -7.26
C LYS A 195 -10.22 -42.11 -7.62
N GLN A 196 -9.25 -42.34 -8.50
CA GLN A 196 -8.80 -43.70 -8.84
C GLN A 196 -8.20 -44.42 -7.64
N VAL A 197 -7.34 -43.74 -6.87
CA VAL A 197 -6.76 -44.27 -5.64
C VAL A 197 -7.85 -44.59 -4.62
N GLU A 198 -8.86 -43.73 -4.47
CA GLU A 198 -9.98 -43.98 -3.56
C GLU A 198 -10.79 -45.21 -3.97
N VAL A 199 -11.07 -45.38 -5.27
CA VAL A 199 -11.76 -46.57 -5.80
C VAL A 199 -10.93 -47.83 -5.56
N LEU A 200 -9.64 -47.81 -5.85
CA LEU A 200 -8.75 -48.94 -5.61
C LEU A 200 -8.65 -49.27 -4.12
N ASN A 201 -8.52 -48.25 -3.27
CA ASN A 201 -8.45 -48.44 -1.83
C ASN A 201 -9.76 -49.03 -1.28
N LYS A 202 -10.92 -48.65 -1.83
CA LYS A 202 -12.22 -49.27 -1.50
C LYS A 202 -12.36 -50.70 -2.03
N GLN A 203 -11.81 -51.01 -3.19
CA GLN A 203 -11.89 -52.35 -3.79
C GLN A 203 -10.94 -53.35 -3.13
N TYR A 204 -9.75 -52.90 -2.79
CA TYR A 204 -8.66 -53.70 -2.22
C TYR A 204 -8.41 -53.38 -0.75
N SER A 205 -9.40 -52.82 -0.06
CA SER A 205 -9.28 -52.57 1.38
C SER A 205 -9.00 -53.89 2.10
N GLN A 206 -8.23 -53.81 3.19
CA GLN A 206 -7.91 -54.97 4.01
C GLN A 206 -9.19 -55.74 4.41
N GLU A 207 -10.26 -55.02 4.73
CA GLU A 207 -11.57 -55.59 5.04
C GLU A 207 -12.15 -56.39 3.88
N LYS A 208 -12.17 -55.84 2.66
CA LYS A 208 -12.67 -56.52 1.44
C LYS A 208 -11.83 -57.76 1.10
N VAL A 209 -10.52 -57.68 1.29
CA VAL A 209 -9.62 -58.82 1.08
C VAL A 209 -9.89 -59.91 2.12
N LEU A 210 -10.04 -59.55 3.39
CA LEU A 210 -10.38 -60.49 4.45
C LEU A 210 -11.78 -61.11 4.27
N GLU A 211 -12.74 -60.33 3.77
CA GLU A 211 -14.08 -60.79 3.41
C GLU A 211 -14.04 -61.81 2.28
N LYS A 212 -13.32 -61.53 1.18
CA LYS A 212 -13.11 -62.52 0.11
C LYS A 212 -12.39 -63.78 0.60
N LEU A 213 -11.40 -63.65 1.49
CA LEU A 213 -10.73 -64.81 2.08
C LEU A 213 -11.70 -65.64 2.94
N LYS A 214 -12.57 -65.01 3.73
CA LYS A 214 -13.65 -65.69 4.48
C LYS A 214 -14.60 -66.44 3.54
N GLU A 215 -15.02 -65.80 2.45
CA GLU A 215 -15.90 -66.43 1.46
C GLU A 215 -15.25 -67.65 0.80
N MET A 216 -13.97 -67.54 0.41
CA MET A 216 -13.24 -68.66 -0.19
C MET A 216 -13.03 -69.81 0.80
N GLU A 217 -12.71 -69.51 2.06
CA GLU A 217 -12.60 -70.52 3.11
C GLU A 217 -13.92 -71.26 3.32
N ALA A 218 -15.04 -70.52 3.41
CA ALA A 218 -16.36 -71.12 3.54
C ALA A 218 -16.73 -72.01 2.34
N ARG A 219 -16.36 -71.61 1.11
CA ARG A 219 -16.55 -72.41 -0.10
C ARG A 219 -15.76 -73.72 -0.04
N TYR A 220 -14.46 -73.67 0.29
CA TYR A 220 -13.63 -74.89 0.35
C TYR A 220 -14.04 -75.81 1.51
N ASN A 221 -14.45 -75.26 2.66
CA ASN A 221 -15.00 -76.05 3.76
C ASN A 221 -16.31 -76.74 3.36
N LYS A 222 -17.17 -76.05 2.61
CA LYS A 222 -18.40 -76.64 2.07
C LYS A 222 -18.10 -77.76 1.07
N GLU A 223 -17.18 -77.52 0.13
CA GLU A 223 -16.75 -78.51 -0.86
C GLU A 223 -16.16 -79.76 -0.19
N ALA A 224 -15.27 -79.58 0.80
CA ALA A 224 -14.75 -80.68 1.61
C ALA A 224 -15.87 -81.43 2.34
N GLY A 225 -16.83 -80.71 2.93
CA GLY A 225 -18.00 -81.30 3.59
C GLY A 225 -18.89 -82.10 2.64
N ASP A 226 -19.06 -81.64 1.40
CA ASP A 226 -19.84 -82.34 0.38
C ASP A 226 -19.11 -83.60 -0.13
N ILE A 227 -17.78 -83.54 -0.31
CA ILE A 227 -16.95 -84.72 -0.62
C ILE A 227 -17.03 -85.76 0.52
N LEU A 228 -16.96 -85.32 1.78
CA LEU A 228 -17.12 -86.20 2.94
C LEU A 228 -18.48 -86.87 2.97
N LYS A 229 -19.56 -86.14 2.66
CA LYS A 229 -20.91 -86.73 2.57
C LYS A 229 -21.00 -87.77 1.46
N ARG A 230 -20.41 -87.52 0.29
CA ARG A 230 -20.37 -88.47 -0.84
C ARG A 230 -19.64 -89.76 -0.45
N PHE A 231 -18.51 -89.65 0.25
CA PHE A 231 -17.79 -90.80 0.78
C PHE A 231 -18.59 -91.59 1.82
N MET A 232 -19.23 -90.90 2.78
CA MET A 232 -20.06 -91.55 3.80
C MET A 232 -21.28 -92.29 3.21
N LYS A 233 -21.78 -91.83 2.06
CA LYS A 233 -22.82 -92.51 1.28
C LYS A 233 -22.29 -93.64 0.39
N LYS A 234 -20.98 -93.89 0.39
CA LYS A 234 -20.26 -94.84 -0.47
C LYS A 234 -20.39 -94.53 -1.98
N GLU A 235 -20.60 -93.27 -2.32
CA GLU A 235 -20.67 -92.82 -3.73
C GLU A 235 -19.29 -92.69 -4.39
N ILE A 236 -18.23 -92.61 -3.58
CA ILE A 236 -16.82 -92.55 -3.99
C ILE A 236 -16.01 -93.53 -3.13
N ASP A 237 -14.93 -94.08 -3.67
CA ASP A 237 -14.05 -95.00 -2.95
C ASP A 237 -12.99 -94.29 -2.09
N MET A 238 -12.18 -95.06 -1.38
CA MET A 238 -11.19 -94.53 -0.43
C MET A 238 -10.07 -93.74 -1.14
N ASP A 239 -9.64 -94.21 -2.31
CA ASP A 239 -8.52 -93.61 -3.03
C ASP A 239 -8.96 -92.29 -3.70
N GLU A 240 -10.15 -92.29 -4.31
CA GLU A 240 -10.79 -91.11 -4.89
C GLU A 240 -11.13 -90.07 -3.81
N PHE A 241 -11.56 -90.51 -2.62
CA PHE A 241 -11.79 -89.62 -1.49
C PHE A 241 -10.52 -88.91 -1.03
N VAL A 242 -9.41 -89.64 -0.87
CA VAL A 242 -8.15 -89.04 -0.38
C VAL A 242 -7.64 -88.01 -1.37
N GLU A 243 -7.72 -88.28 -2.67
CA GLU A 243 -7.29 -87.35 -3.71
C GLU A 243 -8.16 -86.09 -3.75
N GLN A 244 -9.50 -86.25 -3.72
CA GLN A 244 -10.42 -85.11 -3.83
C GLN A 244 -10.56 -84.31 -2.53
N TYR A 245 -10.46 -84.94 -1.35
CA TYR A 245 -10.67 -84.29 -0.06
C TYR A 245 -9.46 -83.48 0.42
N GLN A 246 -8.23 -83.93 0.10
CA GLN A 246 -7.03 -83.23 0.56
C GLN A 246 -6.87 -81.83 -0.02
N VAL A 247 -7.27 -81.62 -1.28
CA VAL A 247 -7.11 -80.35 -1.99
C VAL A 247 -7.90 -79.21 -1.34
N PRO A 248 -9.23 -79.31 -1.14
CA PRO A 248 -10.02 -78.24 -0.52
C PRO A 248 -9.65 -78.03 0.96
N VAL A 249 -9.33 -79.09 1.71
CA VAL A 249 -8.92 -78.96 3.12
C VAL A 249 -7.58 -78.22 3.26
N LYS A 250 -6.58 -78.55 2.44
CA LYS A 250 -5.30 -77.83 2.43
C LYS A 250 -5.52 -76.36 2.05
N ARG A 251 -6.34 -76.08 1.02
CA ARG A 251 -6.65 -74.71 0.59
C ARG A 251 -7.36 -73.90 1.67
N ALA A 252 -8.36 -74.46 2.36
CA ALA A 252 -9.03 -73.80 3.48
C ALA A 252 -8.06 -73.47 4.63
N LYS A 253 -7.18 -74.42 4.98
CA LYS A 253 -6.18 -74.24 6.04
C LYS A 253 -5.15 -73.15 5.70
N PHE A 254 -4.68 -73.10 4.45
CA PHE A 254 -3.77 -72.03 4.01
C PHE A 254 -4.44 -70.65 4.03
N ILE A 255 -5.72 -70.57 3.66
CA ILE A 255 -6.50 -69.32 3.74
C ILE A 255 -6.67 -68.87 5.19
N GLN A 256 -6.95 -69.80 6.10
CA GLN A 256 -7.06 -69.52 7.54
C GLN A 256 -5.76 -68.94 8.10
N ILE A 257 -4.61 -69.58 7.81
CA ILE A 257 -3.28 -69.09 8.23
C ILE A 257 -3.02 -67.69 7.64
N ALA A 258 -3.33 -67.48 6.36
CA ALA A 258 -3.14 -66.19 5.69
C ALA A 258 -4.00 -65.07 6.30
N ARG A 259 -5.18 -65.39 6.85
CA ARG A 259 -6.04 -64.44 7.56
C ARG A 259 -5.49 -64.12 8.96
N GLU A 260 -5.05 -65.13 9.70
CA GLU A 260 -4.51 -64.99 11.07
C GLU A 260 -3.16 -64.27 11.11
N THR A 261 -2.35 -64.41 10.06
CA THR A 261 -1.03 -63.74 9.97
C THR A 261 -1.13 -62.26 9.54
N ARG A 262 -2.31 -61.80 9.09
CA ARG A 262 -2.56 -60.43 8.58
C ARG A 262 -3.57 -59.60 9.40
N GLY A 263 -4.10 -60.16 10.49
CA GLY A 263 -4.89 -59.43 11.49
C GLY A 263 -3.98 -58.87 12.56
#